data_AF-A0A1M4YW97-F1
#
_entry.id   AF-A0A1M4YW97-F1
#
_cell.length_a   1.000
_cell.length_b   1.000
_cell.length_c   1.000
_cell.angle_alpha   90.00
_cell.angle_beta   90.00
_cell.angle_gamma   90.00
#
_symmetry.space_group_name_H-M   'P 1'
#
loop_
_entity.id
_entity.type
_entity.pdbx_description
1 polymer ?
#
loop_
_entity_poly.entity_id
_entity_poly.type
_entity_poly.pdbx_seq_one_letter_code
_entity_poly.pdbx_strand_id
1 'polypeptide(L)'
;MNKRLILCGTLVLALAINVGCQKEEVKDIKLDNNPAIAKTAGMDNGKENNIIKIESDKIDFSGIEYKTSETEKSEELEKVIIDYLQYDKKEDEELEYFYNYIDLNGDEKEEVFVYLIGKSVSGSGGSTALIIDKESHEIISNFTLVQNPIIISEEKTNGWNNIIMNVSGGGAESFYAKLEFDGEKYPSNPSMASEVEEGSVVKGIAIISENIYKGDGIEIK
;
A
#
# COMPACT_ATOMS: atom_id res chain seq x y z
N MET A 1 41.79 38.67 -50.55
CA MET A 1 42.27 38.58 -49.15
C MET A 1 41.27 39.32 -48.28
N ASN A 2 40.66 38.60 -47.34
CA ASN A 2 39.50 39.00 -46.55
C ASN A 2 39.64 40.36 -45.85
N LYS A 3 38.54 41.12 -45.79
CA LYS A 3 37.98 41.64 -44.53
C LYS A 3 36.55 42.17 -44.75
N ARG A 4 35.63 41.57 -43.99
CA ARG A 4 34.22 41.94 -43.83
C ARG A 4 34.13 43.32 -43.17
N LEU A 5 33.22 44.17 -43.62
CA LEU A 5 32.83 45.40 -42.93
C LEU A 5 31.37 45.29 -42.50
N ILE A 6 31.20 45.25 -41.18
CA ILE A 6 29.95 45.28 -40.44
C ILE A 6 29.52 46.75 -40.37
N LEU A 7 28.26 47.05 -40.71
CA LEU A 7 27.67 48.36 -40.43
C LEU A 7 26.40 48.20 -39.58
N CYS A 8 26.41 48.93 -38.48
CA CYS A 8 25.44 48.98 -37.41
C CYS A 8 24.03 49.35 -37.87
N GLY A 9 23.05 48.58 -37.39
CA GLY A 9 21.68 49.06 -37.18
C GLY A 9 21.36 48.94 -35.69
N THR A 10 21.41 50.05 -34.97
CA THR A 10 20.85 50.16 -33.62
C THR A 10 19.33 50.08 -33.72
N LEU A 11 18.73 49.00 -33.20
CA LEU A 11 17.29 48.96 -32.96
C LEU A 11 17.05 48.96 -31.45
N VAL A 12 16.42 50.04 -31.01
CA VAL A 12 15.96 50.28 -29.64
C VAL A 12 14.94 49.19 -29.29
N LEU A 13 15.25 48.42 -28.24
CA LEU A 13 14.34 47.46 -27.65
C LEU A 13 13.32 48.21 -26.78
N ALA A 14 12.15 48.50 -27.34
CA ALA A 14 11.00 48.94 -26.57
C ALA A 14 10.22 47.70 -26.09
N LEU A 15 10.27 47.45 -24.79
CA LEU A 15 9.38 46.53 -24.09
C LEU A 15 7.94 47.06 -24.22
N ALA A 16 7.06 46.28 -24.85
CA ALA A 16 5.62 46.38 -24.67
C ALA A 16 5.11 44.99 -24.34
N ILE A 17 4.79 44.81 -23.06
CA ILE A 17 4.19 43.60 -22.50
C ILE A 17 2.75 43.57 -23.03
N ASN A 18 2.47 42.67 -23.95
CA ASN A 18 1.10 42.39 -24.36
C ASN A 18 0.75 41.01 -23.80
N VAL A 19 -0.01 40.99 -22.70
CA VAL A 19 -0.55 39.76 -22.12
C VAL A 19 -1.71 39.32 -23.01
N GLY A 20 -1.36 38.57 -24.05
CA GLY A 20 -2.31 37.85 -24.90
C GLY A 20 -2.30 36.38 -24.50
N CYS A 21 -3.39 35.93 -23.88
CA CYS A 21 -3.67 34.53 -23.58
C CYS A 21 -3.73 33.74 -24.90
N GLN A 22 -2.76 32.86 -25.15
CA GLN A 22 -2.82 31.87 -26.23
C GLN A 22 -2.87 30.46 -25.61
N LYS A 23 -3.99 29.79 -25.90
CA LYS A 23 -4.23 28.36 -25.69
C LYS A 23 -3.10 27.55 -26.32
N GLU A 24 -2.46 26.70 -25.53
CA GLU A 24 -1.80 25.50 -26.07
C GLU A 24 -2.84 24.39 -26.24
N GLU A 25 -2.77 23.75 -27.40
CA GLU A 25 -3.65 22.70 -27.86
C GLU A 25 -3.25 21.36 -27.21
N VAL A 26 -4.02 20.92 -26.22
CA VAL A 26 -3.87 19.59 -25.60
C VAL A 26 -4.31 18.55 -26.63
N LYS A 27 -3.36 17.73 -27.09
CA LYS A 27 -3.66 16.54 -27.90
C LYS A 27 -4.40 15.52 -27.05
N ASP A 28 -5.54 15.07 -27.55
CA ASP A 28 -6.41 14.06 -26.94
C ASP A 28 -5.63 12.78 -26.58
N ILE A 29 -5.46 12.54 -25.28
CA ILE A 29 -5.17 11.19 -24.79
C ILE A 29 -6.51 10.47 -24.77
N LYS A 30 -6.66 9.47 -25.66
CA LYS A 30 -7.78 8.53 -25.60
C LYS A 30 -7.72 7.81 -24.26
N LEU A 31 -8.71 8.06 -23.41
CA LEU A 31 -9.01 7.24 -22.25
C LEU A 31 -9.58 5.93 -22.76
N ASP A 32 -8.80 4.86 -22.59
CA ASP A 32 -9.26 3.50 -22.83
C ASP A 32 -10.31 3.19 -21.77
N ASN A 33 -11.56 3.03 -22.18
CA ASN A 33 -12.68 2.72 -21.31
C ASN A 33 -12.54 1.30 -20.74
N ASN A 34 -11.88 1.16 -19.58
CA ASN A 34 -11.97 -0.04 -18.77
C ASN A 34 -13.17 0.08 -17.81
N PRO A 35 -14.19 -0.78 -17.89
CA PRO A 35 -15.40 -0.67 -17.08
C PRO A 35 -15.16 -1.28 -15.70
N ALA A 36 -14.46 -0.57 -14.82
CA ALA A 36 -14.36 -0.92 -13.40
C ALA A 36 -14.53 0.32 -12.52
N ILE A 37 -15.56 1.13 -12.82
CA ILE A 37 -16.06 2.15 -11.90
C ILE A 37 -17.58 2.06 -11.92
N ALA A 38 -18.12 1.17 -11.07
CA ALA A 38 -19.54 1.09 -10.81
C ALA A 38 -19.91 1.92 -9.57
N LYS A 39 -21.06 2.57 -9.70
CA LYS A 39 -21.60 3.65 -8.88
C LYS A 39 -22.04 3.23 -7.48
N THR A 40 -21.99 4.20 -6.58
CA THR A 40 -22.43 4.23 -5.18
C THR A 40 -23.95 4.08 -5.00
N ALA A 41 -24.33 3.40 -3.91
CA ALA A 41 -25.59 3.56 -3.17
C ALA A 41 -25.29 3.33 -1.67
N GLY A 42 -25.76 4.23 -0.78
CA GLY A 42 -25.41 4.36 0.66
C GLY A 42 -25.89 3.21 1.58
N MET A 43 -25.57 3.14 2.88
CA MET A 43 -25.25 4.14 3.93
C MET A 43 -24.42 3.52 5.08
N ASP A 44 -23.24 4.07 5.39
CA ASP A 44 -22.80 4.56 6.72
C ASP A 44 -21.83 5.75 6.53
N ASN A 45 -22.22 6.91 7.05
CA ASN A 45 -21.72 8.20 6.60
C ASN A 45 -20.42 8.61 7.32
N GLY A 46 -19.29 8.02 6.93
CA GLY A 46 -17.98 8.56 7.27
C GLY A 46 -16.77 7.74 6.82
N LYS A 47 -16.81 6.41 6.97
CA LYS A 47 -15.66 5.53 6.68
C LYS A 47 -15.86 4.52 5.53
N GLU A 48 -17.10 4.15 5.18
CA GLU A 48 -17.34 3.15 4.13
C GLU A 48 -16.89 3.59 2.73
N ASN A 49 -16.90 4.90 2.44
CA ASN A 49 -16.55 5.43 1.12
C ASN A 49 -15.03 5.34 0.78
N ASN A 50 -14.21 4.79 1.67
CA ASN A 50 -12.77 4.61 1.45
C ASN A 50 -12.31 3.15 1.46
N ILE A 51 -13.20 2.18 1.68
CA ILE A 51 -12.85 0.76 1.74
C ILE A 51 -12.61 0.21 0.33
N ILE A 52 -11.46 -0.42 0.13
CA ILE A 52 -11.10 -1.22 -1.03
C ILE A 52 -11.66 -2.62 -0.79
N LYS A 53 -12.70 -2.99 -1.56
CA LYS A 53 -13.23 -4.35 -1.54
C LYS A 53 -12.40 -5.25 -2.44
N ILE A 54 -12.24 -6.50 -2.02
CA ILE A 54 -11.52 -7.51 -2.77
C ILE A 54 -12.51 -8.14 -3.76
N GLU A 55 -12.17 -8.11 -5.04
CA GLU A 55 -12.95 -8.73 -6.12
C GLU A 55 -12.09 -9.78 -6.84
N SER A 56 -12.68 -10.93 -7.15
CA SER A 56 -12.04 -12.03 -7.87
C SER A 56 -13.10 -12.89 -8.56
N ASP A 57 -12.84 -13.29 -9.80
CA ASP A 57 -13.67 -14.25 -10.53
C ASP A 57 -13.32 -15.71 -10.15
N LYS A 58 -12.16 -15.93 -9.53
CA LYS A 58 -11.62 -17.25 -9.22
C LYS A 58 -11.85 -17.69 -7.77
N ILE A 59 -11.98 -16.74 -6.85
CA ILE A 59 -12.04 -17.01 -5.41
C ILE A 59 -13.23 -16.22 -4.84
N ASP A 60 -14.03 -16.89 -4.02
CA ASP A 60 -15.18 -16.27 -3.35
C ASP A 60 -14.73 -15.61 -2.04
N PHE A 61 -14.69 -14.27 -2.05
CA PHE A 61 -14.41 -13.43 -0.88
C PHE A 61 -15.69 -12.84 -0.24
N SER A 62 -16.87 -13.38 -0.54
CA SER A 62 -18.13 -12.88 0.04
C SER A 62 -18.22 -13.06 1.57
N GLY A 63 -17.40 -13.94 2.14
CA GLY A 63 -17.28 -14.17 3.58
C GLY A 63 -16.26 -13.28 4.29
N ILE A 64 -15.74 -12.24 3.64
CA ILE A 64 -14.76 -11.32 4.22
C ILE A 64 -15.45 -10.11 4.86
N GLU A 65 -15.13 -9.88 6.13
CA GLU A 65 -15.37 -8.60 6.81
C GLU A 65 -14.21 -7.63 6.56
N TYR A 66 -14.49 -6.33 6.55
CA TYR A 66 -13.47 -5.31 6.22
C TYR A 66 -13.25 -4.38 7.40
N LYS A 67 -11.98 -4.22 7.80
CA LYS A 67 -11.53 -3.33 8.87
C LYS A 67 -10.47 -2.37 8.34
N THR A 68 -10.62 -1.09 8.70
CA THR A 68 -9.61 -0.07 8.40
C THR A 68 -8.50 -0.07 9.45
N SER A 69 -7.35 0.54 9.16
CA SER A 69 -6.30 0.71 10.16
C SER A 69 -6.78 1.49 11.40
N GLU A 70 -6.07 1.29 12.50
CA GLU A 70 -6.12 2.20 13.64
C GLU A 70 -5.59 3.58 13.24
N THR A 71 -6.02 4.63 13.95
CA THR A 71 -5.66 6.04 13.64
C THR A 71 -4.83 6.70 14.73
N GLU A 72 -4.75 6.06 15.90
CA GLU A 72 -4.04 6.62 17.05
C GLU A 72 -2.56 6.31 16.97
N LYS A 73 -1.74 7.32 17.25
CA LYS A 73 -0.29 7.20 17.31
C LYS A 73 0.13 6.27 18.46
N SER A 74 1.07 5.35 18.22
CA SER A 74 1.69 4.53 19.27
C SER A 74 3.19 4.77 19.33
N GLU A 75 3.66 5.43 20.40
CA GLU A 75 5.08 5.74 20.58
C GLU A 75 5.95 4.48 20.81
N GLU A 76 5.37 3.43 21.38
CA GLU A 76 6.07 2.15 21.58
C GLU A 76 6.24 1.43 20.24
N LEU A 77 5.18 1.37 19.43
CA LEU A 77 5.22 0.78 18.10
C LEU A 77 6.20 1.52 17.18
N GLU A 78 6.23 2.84 17.22
CA GLU A 78 7.18 3.64 16.44
C GLU A 78 8.63 3.33 16.82
N LYS A 79 8.94 3.17 18.10
CA LYS A 79 10.30 2.78 18.52
C LYS A 79 10.70 1.43 17.93
N VAL A 80 9.80 0.46 17.96
CA VAL A 80 10.05 -0.87 17.36
C VAL A 80 10.31 -0.75 15.86
N ILE A 81 9.50 0.03 15.14
CA ILE A 81 9.68 0.25 13.70
C ILE A 81 11.01 0.95 13.41
N ILE A 82 11.33 2.01 14.16
CA ILE A 82 12.57 2.77 14.01
C ILE A 82 13.78 1.86 14.25
N ASP A 83 13.77 1.10 15.36
CA ASP A 83 14.87 0.22 15.73
C ASP A 83 15.05 -0.92 14.71
N TYR A 84 13.95 -1.48 14.19
CA TYR A 84 14.00 -2.55 13.19
C TYR A 84 14.54 -2.07 11.84
N LEU A 85 14.02 -0.94 11.34
CA LEU A 85 14.45 -0.37 10.08
C LEU A 85 15.81 0.32 10.16
N GLN A 86 16.31 0.58 11.38
CA GLN A 86 17.41 1.51 11.62
C GLN A 86 17.14 2.88 10.99
N TYR A 87 15.88 3.33 11.11
CA TYR A 87 15.37 4.51 10.40
C TYR A 87 16.02 5.80 10.91
N ASP A 88 16.61 6.58 10.00
CA ASP A 88 17.01 7.96 10.24
C ASP A 88 16.23 8.88 9.30
N LYS A 89 15.34 9.70 9.87
CA LYS A 89 14.50 10.65 9.13
C LYS A 89 15.27 11.56 8.17
N LYS A 90 16.53 11.90 8.47
CA LYS A 90 17.35 12.75 7.59
C LYS A 90 17.82 12.01 6.35
N GLU A 91 17.97 10.69 6.44
CA GLU A 91 18.50 9.84 5.38
C GLU A 91 17.39 9.14 4.58
N ASP A 92 16.32 8.73 5.27
CA ASP A 92 15.29 7.82 4.74
C ASP A 92 14.00 8.49 4.24
N GLU A 93 13.91 9.82 4.33
CA GLU A 93 12.74 10.63 3.97
C GLU A 93 11.49 10.30 4.83
N GLU A 94 10.30 10.76 4.43
CA GLU A 94 9.04 10.53 5.16
C GLU A 94 8.66 9.04 5.15
N LEU A 95 8.29 8.54 6.33
CA LEU A 95 7.86 7.17 6.57
C LEU A 95 6.50 7.22 7.29
N GLU A 96 5.49 6.62 6.69
CA GLU A 96 4.15 6.46 7.25
C GLU A 96 3.89 5.00 7.59
N TYR A 97 3.04 4.75 8.59
CA TYR A 97 2.57 3.42 8.91
C TYR A 97 1.05 3.36 9.10
N PHE A 98 0.50 2.21 8.77
CA PHE A 98 -0.87 1.78 9.05
C PHE A 98 -0.77 0.52 9.89
N TYR A 99 -1.67 0.33 10.85
CA TYR A 99 -1.62 -0.88 11.67
C TYR A 99 -2.99 -1.33 12.13
N ASN A 100 -3.08 -2.61 12.48
CA ASN A 100 -4.23 -3.19 13.17
C ASN A 100 -3.76 -4.13 14.27
N TYR A 101 -4.48 -4.11 15.40
CA TYR A 101 -4.42 -5.20 16.37
C TYR A 101 -5.27 -6.37 15.87
N ILE A 102 -4.69 -7.57 15.94
CA ILE A 102 -5.32 -8.81 15.51
C ILE A 102 -4.72 -9.98 16.30
N ASP A 103 -5.57 -10.83 16.89
CA ASP A 103 -5.14 -12.10 17.48
C ASP A 103 -5.01 -13.13 16.35
N LEU A 104 -3.78 -13.43 15.94
CA LEU A 104 -3.49 -14.37 14.85
C LEU A 104 -3.40 -15.81 15.33
N ASN A 105 -3.13 -16.03 16.61
CA ASN A 105 -2.80 -17.35 17.13
C ASN A 105 -3.95 -17.95 17.99
N GLY A 106 -4.90 -17.13 18.42
CA GLY A 106 -6.09 -17.49 19.19
C GLY A 106 -5.84 -17.63 20.69
N ASP A 107 -4.78 -17.04 21.25
CA ASP A 107 -4.45 -17.08 22.68
C ASP A 107 -5.04 -15.92 23.48
N GLU A 108 -5.92 -15.12 22.86
CA GLU A 108 -6.54 -13.91 23.41
C GLU A 108 -5.55 -12.76 23.65
N LYS A 109 -4.31 -12.88 23.14
CA LYS A 109 -3.34 -11.79 23.04
C LYS A 109 -3.22 -11.39 21.58
N GLU A 110 -3.25 -10.09 21.35
CA GLU A 110 -3.20 -9.57 19.99
C GLU A 110 -1.74 -9.43 19.53
N GLU A 111 -1.50 -9.73 18.26
CA GLU A 111 -0.36 -9.19 17.53
C GLU A 111 -0.71 -7.85 16.87
N VAL A 112 0.31 -7.16 16.40
CA VAL A 112 0.20 -5.93 15.63
C VAL A 112 0.66 -6.21 14.21
N PHE A 113 -0.25 -6.11 13.23
CA PHE A 113 0.13 -6.07 11.82
C PHE A 113 0.42 -4.62 11.44
N VAL A 114 1.63 -4.34 10.99
CA VAL A 114 2.09 -3.00 10.57
C VAL A 114 2.39 -3.02 9.09
N TYR A 115 1.83 -2.07 8.34
CA TYR A 115 2.14 -1.82 6.93
C TYR A 115 2.86 -0.48 6.81
N LEU A 116 4.02 -0.48 6.14
CA LEU A 116 4.92 0.67 6.06
C LEU A 116 4.89 1.28 4.66
N ILE A 117 4.81 2.60 4.57
CA ILE A 117 4.89 3.35 3.32
C ILE A 117 6.05 4.33 3.39
N GLY A 118 6.96 4.23 2.44
CA GLY A 118 8.12 5.11 2.37
C GLY A 118 9.02 4.72 1.22
N LYS A 119 9.90 5.64 0.82
CA LYS A 119 10.75 5.44 -0.37
C LYS A 119 11.66 4.20 -0.29
N SER A 120 12.16 3.88 0.89
CA SER A 120 13.06 2.73 1.12
C SER A 120 12.30 1.41 1.36
N VAL A 121 11.02 1.48 1.71
CA VAL A 121 10.20 0.32 2.10
C VAL A 121 9.09 -0.02 1.11
N SER A 122 8.89 0.79 0.07
CA SER A 122 7.87 0.62 -0.97
C SER A 122 8.47 0.49 -2.38
N GLY A 123 7.83 -0.32 -3.22
CA GLY A 123 8.18 -0.50 -4.62
C GLY A 123 6.96 -0.89 -5.46
N SER A 124 7.19 -1.23 -6.73
CA SER A 124 6.09 -1.52 -7.68
C SER A 124 5.33 -2.81 -7.39
N GLY A 125 5.87 -3.71 -6.56
CA GLY A 125 5.19 -4.92 -6.11
C GLY A 125 4.55 -4.79 -4.73
N GLY A 126 4.52 -3.60 -4.14
CA GLY A 126 4.00 -3.37 -2.79
C GLY A 126 5.05 -2.86 -1.81
N SER A 127 4.73 -2.92 -0.52
CA SER A 127 5.56 -2.35 0.54
C SER A 127 5.97 -3.37 1.60
N THR A 128 6.74 -2.92 2.58
CA THR A 128 7.16 -3.72 3.72
C THR A 128 6.03 -3.80 4.75
N ALA A 129 5.86 -4.96 5.37
CA ALA A 129 4.99 -5.11 6.53
C ALA A 129 5.66 -5.94 7.63
N LEU A 130 5.17 -5.82 8.86
CA LEU A 130 5.65 -6.53 10.03
C LEU A 130 4.47 -7.13 10.80
N ILE A 131 4.71 -8.26 11.46
CA ILE A 131 3.89 -8.76 12.56
C ILE A 131 4.74 -8.68 13.81
N ILE A 132 4.21 -8.00 14.82
CA ILE A 132 4.89 -7.71 16.08
C ILE A 132 4.02 -8.26 17.22
N ASP A 133 4.62 -8.96 18.16
CA ASP A 133 3.95 -9.33 19.41
C ASP A 133 3.68 -8.05 20.22
N LYS A 134 2.41 -7.82 20.60
CA LYS A 134 2.00 -6.56 21.24
C LYS A 134 2.58 -6.37 22.64
N GLU A 135 2.81 -7.45 23.39
CA GLU A 135 3.25 -7.34 24.79
C GLU A 135 4.77 -7.24 24.91
N SER A 136 5.48 -8.08 24.16
CA SER A 136 6.94 -8.19 24.19
C SER A 136 7.63 -7.26 23.20
N HIS A 137 6.90 -6.75 22.20
CA HIS A 137 7.43 -5.97 21.08
C HIS A 137 8.40 -6.76 20.18
N GLU A 138 8.42 -8.08 20.28
CA GLU A 138 9.24 -8.93 19.41
C GLU A 138 8.64 -9.00 18.00
N ILE A 139 9.52 -8.96 16.99
CA ILE A 139 9.11 -9.11 15.59
C ILE A 139 8.96 -10.59 15.29
N ILE A 140 7.72 -11.02 15.05
CA ILE A 140 7.38 -12.40 14.70
C ILE A 140 7.64 -12.65 13.22
N SER A 141 7.25 -11.71 12.36
CA SER A 141 7.42 -11.88 10.90
C SER A 141 7.61 -10.54 10.21
N ASN A 142 8.32 -10.58 9.09
CA ASN A 142 8.52 -9.45 8.21
C ASN A 142 8.17 -9.87 6.78
N PHE A 143 7.64 -8.92 6.01
CA PHE A 143 7.18 -9.16 4.65
C PHE A 143 7.72 -8.10 3.70
N THR A 144 7.91 -8.53 2.46
CA THR A 144 8.17 -7.66 1.31
C THR A 144 7.00 -7.76 0.34
N LEU A 145 6.83 -6.76 -0.52
CA LEU A 145 5.85 -6.79 -1.62
C LEU A 145 4.40 -7.00 -1.14
N VAL A 146 4.07 -6.43 0.02
CA VAL A 146 2.70 -6.49 0.56
C VAL A 146 1.84 -5.47 -0.13
N GLN A 147 0.64 -5.89 -0.51
CA GLN A 147 -0.42 -5.02 -1.01
C GLN A 147 -1.64 -5.15 -0.13
N ASN A 148 -2.28 -4.02 0.17
CA ASN A 148 -3.50 -4.00 0.94
C ASN A 148 -4.74 -4.18 0.02
N PRO A 149 -5.86 -4.72 0.53
CA PRO A 149 -6.07 -5.23 1.89
C PRO A 149 -5.33 -6.54 2.19
N ILE A 150 -5.07 -6.83 3.47
CA ILE A 150 -4.46 -8.08 3.93
C ILE A 150 -5.53 -8.94 4.58
N ILE A 151 -5.71 -10.16 4.09
CA ILE A 151 -6.78 -11.05 4.57
C ILE A 151 -6.20 -11.97 5.65
N ILE A 152 -6.82 -11.94 6.83
CA ILE A 152 -6.60 -12.89 7.91
C ILE A 152 -7.71 -13.94 7.81
N SER A 153 -7.35 -15.13 7.31
CA SER A 153 -8.27 -16.24 7.08
C SER A 153 -8.67 -16.89 8.40
N GLU A 154 -9.90 -17.39 8.51
CA GLU A 154 -10.31 -18.26 9.62
C GLU A 154 -9.57 -19.60 9.63
N GLU A 155 -9.02 -20.03 8.49
CA GLU A 155 -8.18 -21.23 8.41
C GLU A 155 -6.85 -21.00 9.13
N LYS A 156 -6.36 -22.04 9.82
CA LYS A 156 -5.12 -21.98 10.59
C LYS A 156 -4.12 -23.04 10.15
N THR A 157 -2.84 -22.67 10.17
CA THR A 157 -1.70 -23.60 10.07
C THR A 157 -0.81 -23.43 11.28
N ASN A 158 -0.41 -24.52 11.91
CA ASN A 158 0.42 -24.50 13.13
C ASN A 158 -0.15 -23.62 14.26
N GLY A 159 -1.48 -23.51 14.35
CA GLY A 159 -2.17 -22.71 15.37
C GLY A 159 -2.40 -21.25 14.99
N TRP A 160 -1.78 -20.76 13.91
CA TRP A 160 -1.88 -19.38 13.47
C TRP A 160 -2.79 -19.23 12.24
N ASN A 161 -3.58 -18.17 12.18
CA ASN A 161 -4.43 -17.82 11.05
C ASN A 161 -3.59 -17.66 9.79
N ASN A 162 -4.02 -18.28 8.69
CA ASN A 162 -3.37 -18.13 7.39
C ASN A 162 -3.58 -16.70 6.89
N ILE A 163 -2.54 -16.13 6.29
CA ILE A 163 -2.61 -14.78 5.72
C ILE A 163 -2.73 -14.90 4.21
N ILE A 164 -3.68 -14.19 3.61
CA ILE A 164 -3.86 -14.15 2.17
C ILE A 164 -3.60 -12.73 1.67
N MET A 165 -2.75 -12.61 0.65
CA MET A 165 -2.36 -11.33 0.05
C MET A 165 -2.47 -11.42 -1.47
N ASN A 166 -2.88 -10.32 -2.11
CA ASN A 166 -2.75 -10.20 -3.56
C ASN A 166 -1.28 -9.95 -3.93
N VAL A 167 -0.71 -10.83 -4.74
CA VAL A 167 0.57 -10.61 -5.40
C VAL A 167 0.29 -10.05 -6.78
N SER A 168 0.86 -8.89 -7.09
CA SER A 168 0.84 -8.26 -8.40
C SER A 168 1.92 -7.18 -8.48
N GLY A 169 2.06 -6.52 -9.63
CA GLY A 169 3.14 -5.57 -9.85
C GLY A 169 4.49 -6.26 -10.09
N GLY A 170 5.56 -5.48 -10.28
CA GLY A 170 6.90 -6.03 -10.54
C GLY A 170 7.05 -6.92 -11.79
N GLY A 171 6.03 -6.98 -12.67
CA GLY A 171 5.96 -7.87 -13.82
C GLY A 171 5.32 -9.25 -13.55
N ALA A 172 4.83 -9.50 -12.34
CA ALA A 172 4.11 -10.73 -12.00
C ALA A 172 2.66 -10.70 -12.51
N GLU A 173 2.16 -11.88 -12.92
CA GLU A 173 0.71 -12.09 -13.08
C GLU A 173 0.05 -12.05 -11.69
N SER A 174 -1.17 -11.50 -11.61
CA SER A 174 -1.84 -11.35 -10.32
C SER A 174 -2.40 -12.67 -9.83
N PHE A 175 -2.14 -12.99 -8.56
CA PHE A 175 -2.72 -14.13 -7.86
C PHE A 175 -2.87 -13.85 -6.37
N TYR A 176 -3.65 -14.66 -5.67
CA TYR A 176 -3.77 -14.59 -4.21
C TYR A 176 -2.85 -15.63 -3.58
N ALA A 177 -1.84 -15.17 -2.87
CA ALA A 177 -0.89 -16.01 -2.15
C ALA A 177 -1.46 -16.37 -0.77
N LYS A 178 -1.40 -17.64 -0.40
CA LYS A 178 -1.71 -18.15 0.95
C LYS A 178 -0.41 -18.37 1.72
N LEU A 179 -0.19 -17.55 2.73
CA LEU A 179 0.95 -17.60 3.63
C LEU A 179 0.55 -18.40 4.87
N GLU A 180 1.21 -19.53 5.05
CA GLU A 180 1.01 -20.43 6.19
C GLU A 180 2.17 -20.26 7.17
N PHE A 181 1.85 -20.21 8.47
CA PHE A 181 2.87 -20.08 9.51
C PHE A 181 3.67 -21.38 9.62
N ASP A 182 5.00 -21.32 9.59
CA ASP A 182 5.87 -22.51 9.58
C ASP A 182 6.15 -23.10 10.98
N GLY A 183 5.66 -22.44 12.03
CA GLY A 183 5.93 -22.74 13.44
C GLY A 183 6.81 -21.69 14.11
N GLU A 184 7.49 -20.85 13.34
CA GLU A 184 8.28 -19.71 13.83
C GLU A 184 7.86 -18.39 13.17
N LYS A 185 7.54 -18.39 11.87
CA LYS A 185 7.19 -17.20 11.10
C LYS A 185 6.35 -17.51 9.85
N TYR A 186 5.84 -16.46 9.21
CA TYR A 186 5.27 -16.54 7.87
C TYR A 186 6.36 -16.39 6.78
N PRO A 187 6.12 -16.86 5.55
CA PRO A 187 6.98 -16.58 4.41
C PRO A 187 7.17 -15.07 4.17
N SER A 188 8.42 -14.60 4.17
CA SER A 188 8.72 -13.16 4.06
C SER A 188 8.44 -12.54 2.68
N ASN A 189 8.16 -13.35 1.65
CA ASN A 189 7.80 -12.87 0.32
C ASN A 189 6.56 -13.63 -0.19
N PRO A 190 5.39 -12.97 -0.25
CA PRO A 190 4.14 -13.57 -0.73
C PRO A 190 4.24 -14.21 -2.12
N SER A 191 5.10 -13.70 -3.01
CA SER A 191 5.28 -14.26 -4.37
C SER A 191 5.88 -15.66 -4.39
N MET A 192 6.45 -16.12 -3.27
CA MET A 192 7.02 -17.46 -3.12
C MET A 192 6.07 -18.43 -2.41
N ALA A 193 4.92 -17.94 -1.92
CA ALA A 193 3.93 -18.77 -1.24
C ALA A 193 2.98 -19.43 -2.25
N SER A 194 2.25 -20.44 -1.78
CA SER A 194 1.29 -21.17 -2.62
C SER A 194 0.10 -20.30 -2.99
N GLU A 195 -0.45 -20.46 -4.19
CA GLU A 195 -1.67 -19.79 -4.62
C GLU A 195 -2.90 -20.39 -3.90
N VAL A 196 -3.86 -19.55 -3.57
CA VAL A 196 -5.19 -19.98 -3.10
C VAL A 196 -5.90 -20.71 -4.24
N GLU A 197 -6.42 -21.90 -3.96
CA GLU A 197 -7.06 -22.74 -4.98
C GLU A 197 -8.30 -22.05 -5.59
N GLU A 198 -8.44 -22.14 -6.90
CA GLU A 198 -9.63 -21.65 -7.62
C GLU A 198 -10.90 -22.36 -7.14
N GLY A 199 -11.98 -21.60 -6.95
CA GLY A 199 -13.24 -22.07 -6.40
C GLY A 199 -13.30 -22.11 -4.87
N SER A 200 -12.22 -21.74 -4.18
CA SER A 200 -12.21 -21.61 -2.72
C SER A 200 -13.16 -20.51 -2.25
N VAL A 201 -13.78 -20.74 -1.10
CA VAL A 201 -14.52 -19.72 -0.34
C VAL A 201 -13.66 -19.31 0.84
N VAL A 202 -13.25 -18.05 0.88
CA VAL A 202 -12.42 -17.51 1.97
C VAL A 202 -13.30 -16.73 2.94
N LYS A 203 -13.12 -17.03 4.23
CA LYS A 203 -13.77 -16.33 5.35
C LYS A 203 -12.72 -15.74 6.26
N GLY A 204 -13.07 -14.62 6.88
CA GLY A 204 -12.22 -13.94 7.85
C GLY A 204 -12.33 -12.44 7.71
N ILE A 205 -11.23 -11.75 8.00
CA ILE A 205 -11.19 -10.28 8.05
C ILE A 205 -10.08 -9.74 7.15
N ALA A 206 -10.42 -8.77 6.31
CA ALA A 206 -9.46 -7.95 5.60
C ALA A 206 -9.11 -6.73 6.45
N ILE A 207 -7.84 -6.58 6.79
CA ILE A 207 -7.29 -5.47 7.56
C ILE A 207 -6.59 -4.46 6.64
N ILE A 208 -6.42 -3.22 7.11
CA ILE A 208 -5.85 -2.11 6.33
C ILE A 208 -6.60 -1.97 5.00
N SER A 209 -7.93 -2.00 5.08
CA SER A 209 -8.78 -2.08 3.90
C SER A 209 -9.03 -0.74 3.21
N GLU A 210 -8.57 0.37 3.78
CA GLU A 210 -8.72 1.71 3.20
C GLU A 210 -7.77 2.00 2.04
N ASN A 211 -8.05 3.06 1.28
CA ASN A 211 -7.11 3.57 0.29
C ASN A 211 -5.94 4.29 0.97
N ILE A 212 -4.85 3.55 1.16
CA ILE A 212 -3.62 3.99 1.81
C ILE A 212 -2.84 5.07 1.03
N TYR A 213 -3.15 5.31 -0.26
CA TYR A 213 -2.48 6.33 -1.08
C TYR A 213 -3.09 7.73 -0.93
N LYS A 214 -4.07 7.90 -0.05
CA LYS A 214 -4.68 9.21 0.24
C LYS A 214 -3.90 10.04 1.26
N GLY A 215 -2.83 9.50 1.85
CA GLY A 215 -1.99 10.19 2.85
C GLY A 215 -2.64 10.24 4.23
N ASP A 216 -3.42 9.20 4.57
CA ASP A 216 -4.07 9.07 5.89
C ASP A 216 -3.21 8.24 6.87
N GLY A 217 -1.96 7.92 6.50
CA GLY A 217 -1.04 7.14 7.34
C GLY A 217 -0.51 7.95 8.52
N ILE A 218 -0.04 7.25 9.55
CA ILE A 218 0.59 7.89 10.70
C ILE A 218 2.06 8.12 10.37
N GLU A 219 2.48 9.39 10.29
CA GLU A 219 3.88 9.74 10.04
C GLU A 219 4.76 9.41 11.27
N ILE A 220 5.85 8.69 11.03
CA ILE A 220 6.91 8.46 12.02
C ILE A 220 7.67 9.77 12.28
N LYS A 221 7.81 10.13 13.55
CA LYS A 221 8.39 11.41 13.98
C LYS A 221 9.79 11.29 14.52
#